data_AF-A0A014M714-F1
#
_entry.id   AF-A0A014M714-F1
#
_cell.length_a   1.000
_cell.length_b   1.000
_cell.length_c   1.000
_cell.angle_alpha   90.00
_cell.angle_beta   90.00
_cell.angle_gamma   90.00
#
_symmetry.space_group_name_H-M   'P 1'
#
loop_
_entity.id
_entity.type
_entity.pdbx_description
1 polymer ?
#
loop_
_entity_poly.entity_id
_entity_poly.type
_entity_poly.pdbx_seq_one_letter_code
_entity_poly.pdbx_strand_id
1 'polypeptide(L)'
;MENNIKNEFENFYNQVSDLTLNLIEGAYKTQDTYLQNYNFVKEKLLAFNEKTNKEEMKILAMEHPNLFIDWTNISTCIASIENCLQHLKLK
;
A
#
# COMPACT_ATOMS: atom_id res chain seq x y z
N MET A 1 23.91 10.52 -2.96
CA MET A 1 23.34 9.27 -3.51
C MET A 1 21.92 9.64 -3.88
N GLU A 2 21.62 9.80 -5.17
CA GLU A 2 20.26 10.12 -5.60
C GLU A 2 19.33 9.01 -5.12
N ASN A 3 18.33 9.41 -4.32
CA ASN A 3 17.30 8.52 -3.84
C ASN A 3 16.47 8.11 -5.07
N ASN A 4 16.70 6.92 -5.59
CA ASN A 4 15.96 6.45 -6.76
C ASN A 4 14.56 6.03 -6.30
N ILE A 5 13.60 6.95 -6.40
CA ILE A 5 12.21 6.72 -6.00
C ILE A 5 11.60 5.47 -6.65
N LYS A 6 12.07 5.08 -7.84
CA LYS A 6 11.68 3.82 -8.48
C LYS A 6 12.07 2.62 -7.62
N ASN A 7 13.33 2.53 -7.20
CA ASN A 7 13.83 1.41 -6.40
C ASN A 7 13.16 1.37 -5.02
N GLU A 8 12.94 2.55 -4.42
CA GLU A 8 12.21 2.66 -3.15
C GLU A 8 10.77 2.17 -3.29
N PHE A 9 10.08 2.54 -4.37
CA PHE A 9 8.75 2.04 -4.67
C PHE A 9 8.76 0.54 -4.94
N GLU A 10 9.67 0.02 -5.77
CA GLU A 10 9.76 -1.42 -6.06
C GLU A 10 10.00 -2.24 -4.78
N ASN A 11 10.85 -1.75 -3.89
CA ASN A 11 11.07 -2.38 -2.59
C ASN A 11 9.80 -2.37 -1.70
N PHE A 12 9.07 -1.26 -1.68
CA PHE A 12 7.77 -1.18 -1.00
C PHE A 12 6.77 -2.16 -1.63
N TYR A 13 6.60 -2.11 -2.96
CA TYR A 13 5.63 -2.88 -3.72
C TYR A 13 5.85 -4.39 -3.56
N ASN A 14 7.10 -4.84 -3.60
CA ASN A 14 7.45 -6.25 -3.40
C ASN A 14 7.07 -6.78 -2.01
N GLN A 15 6.94 -5.91 -1.00
CA GLN A 15 6.52 -6.31 0.34
C GLN A 15 5.01 -6.40 0.49
N VAL A 16 4.23 -5.70 -0.35
CA VAL A 16 2.80 -5.48 -0.10
C VAL A 16 1.87 -5.93 -1.22
N SER A 17 2.34 -6.11 -2.44
CA SER A 17 1.49 -6.39 -3.62
C SER A 17 0.64 -7.66 -3.45
N ASP A 18 1.27 -8.80 -3.17
CA ASP A 18 0.57 -10.07 -2.96
C ASP A 18 -0.39 -10.01 -1.77
N LEU A 19 0.01 -9.35 -0.67
CA LEU A 19 -0.86 -9.19 0.50
C LEU A 19 -2.07 -8.31 0.18
N THR A 20 -1.87 -7.25 -0.61
CA THR A 20 -2.96 -6.37 -1.06
C THR A 20 -3.96 -7.13 -1.92
N LEU A 21 -3.48 -7.97 -2.85
CA LEU A 21 -4.35 -8.81 -3.67
C LEU A 21 -5.15 -9.79 -2.81
N ASN A 22 -4.49 -10.48 -1.88
CA ASN A 22 -5.16 -11.43 -0.97
C ASN A 22 -6.21 -10.75 -0.07
N LEU A 23 -5.99 -9.49 0.34
CA LEU A 23 -6.98 -8.69 1.07
C LEU A 23 -8.23 -8.40 0.24
N ILE A 24 -8.07 -8.11 -1.05
CA ILE A 24 -9.19 -7.86 -1.97
C ILE A 24 -9.98 -9.14 -2.23
N GLU A 25 -9.28 -10.25 -2.46
CA GLU A 25 -9.89 -11.55 -2.78
C GLU A 25 -10.50 -12.23 -1.55
N GLY A 26 -10.21 -11.74 -0.34
CA GLY A 26 -10.66 -12.37 0.90
C GLY A 26 -10.04 -13.75 1.11
N ALA A 27 -8.80 -13.95 0.66
CA ALA A 27 -8.11 -15.25 0.63
C ALA A 27 -7.71 -15.81 2.02
N TYR A 28 -8.22 -15.22 3.11
CA TYR A 28 -7.84 -15.55 4.48
C TYR A 28 -8.87 -16.44 5.17
N LYS A 29 -8.38 -17.46 5.88
CA LYS A 29 -9.22 -18.43 6.61
C LYS A 29 -9.83 -17.86 7.89
N THR A 30 -9.23 -16.80 8.45
CA THR A 30 -9.67 -16.19 9.71
C THR A 30 -9.62 -14.67 9.62
N GLN A 31 -10.47 -14.03 10.41
CA GLN A 31 -10.48 -12.58 10.56
C GLN A 31 -9.16 -12.05 11.13
N ASP A 32 -8.54 -12.76 12.08
CA ASP A 32 -7.28 -12.32 12.69
C ASP A 32 -6.14 -12.23 11.66
N THR A 33 -6.02 -13.24 10.79
CA THR A 33 -5.00 -13.21 9.72
C THR A 33 -5.29 -12.11 8.70
N TYR A 34 -6.57 -11.84 8.40
CA TYR A 34 -6.95 -10.70 7.57
C TYR A 34 -6.48 -9.38 8.20
N LEU A 35 -6.81 -9.15 9.48
CA LEU A 35 -6.48 -7.91 10.18
C LEU A 35 -4.97 -7.72 10.36
N GLN A 36 -4.22 -8.79 10.62
CA GLN A 36 -2.76 -8.75 10.70
C GLN A 36 -2.13 -8.30 9.37
N ASN A 37 -2.54 -8.90 8.26
CA ASN A 37 -2.01 -8.54 6.93
C ASN A 37 -2.44 -7.14 6.52
N TYR A 38 -3.69 -6.76 6.82
CA TYR A 38 -4.18 -5.40 6.61
C TYR A 38 -3.32 -4.37 7.34
N ASN A 39 -3.07 -4.57 8.64
CA ASN A 39 -2.25 -3.66 9.44
C ASN A 39 -0.81 -3.58 8.92
N PHE A 40 -0.22 -4.72 8.54
CA PHE A 40 1.12 -4.75 7.95
C PHE A 40 1.20 -3.91 6.67
N VAL A 41 0.28 -4.11 5.73
CA VAL A 41 0.28 -3.34 4.47
C VAL A 41 0.07 -1.85 4.75
N LYS A 42 -0.84 -1.51 5.67
CA LYS A 42 -1.09 -0.12 6.09
C LYS A 42 0.16 0.54 6.66
N GLU A 43 0.86 -0.12 7.57
CA GLU A 43 2.11 0.40 8.17
C GLU A 43 3.19 0.63 7.10
N LYS A 44 3.33 -0.30 6.15
CA LYS A 44 4.29 -0.16 5.04
C LYS A 44 3.94 1.01 4.12
N LEU A 45 2.66 1.18 3.80
CA LEU A 45 2.18 2.31 2.99
C LEU A 45 2.43 3.64 3.69
N LEU A 46 2.15 3.73 5.00
CA LEU A 46 2.42 4.93 5.79
C LEU A 46 3.91 5.26 5.82
N ALA A 47 4.76 4.26 6.08
CA ALA A 47 6.21 4.46 6.08
C ALA A 47 6.75 4.92 4.72
N PHE A 48 6.24 4.36 3.62
CA PHE A 48 6.60 4.81 2.27
C PHE A 48 6.17 6.27 2.04
N ASN A 49 4.94 6.61 2.42
CA ASN A 49 4.40 7.97 2.25
C ASN A 49 5.12 9.01 3.14
N GLU A 50 5.56 8.64 4.33
CA GLU A 50 6.33 9.52 5.23
C GLU A 50 7.74 9.79 4.69
N LYS A 51 8.36 8.76 4.08
CA LYS A 51 9.70 8.88 3.49
C LYS A 51 9.69 9.64 2.16
N THR A 52 8.60 9.56 1.40
CA THR A 52 8.53 10.07 0.04
C THR A 52 7.99 11.50 0.00
N ASN A 53 8.76 12.43 -0.58
CA ASN A 53 8.32 13.81 -0.71
C ASN A 53 7.49 14.06 -1.99
N LYS A 54 6.88 15.24 -2.09
CA LYS A 54 6.01 15.60 -3.23
C LYS A 54 6.72 15.58 -4.58
N GLU A 55 8.00 15.92 -4.64
CA GLU A 55 8.75 15.94 -5.89
C GLU A 55 9.08 14.52 -6.34
N GLU A 56 9.47 13.64 -5.42
CA GLU A 56 9.66 12.21 -5.69
C GLU A 56 8.36 11.56 -6.20
N MET A 57 7.21 11.90 -5.60
CA MET A 57 5.92 11.43 -6.12
C MET A 57 5.60 11.93 -7.53
N LYS A 58 5.98 13.17 -7.88
CA LYS A 58 5.83 13.66 -9.26
C LYS A 58 6.74 12.92 -10.23
N ILE A 59 7.99 12.67 -9.84
CA ILE A 59 8.94 11.87 -10.63
C ILE A 59 8.35 10.47 -10.87
N LEU A 60 7.84 9.83 -9.82
CA LEU A 60 7.18 8.53 -9.95
C LEU A 60 5.99 8.59 -10.92
N ALA A 61 5.15 9.63 -10.85
CA ALA A 61 4.00 9.80 -11.75
C ALA A 61 4.40 10.09 -13.21
N MET A 62 5.45 10.89 -13.43
CA MET A 62 5.86 11.33 -14.76
C MET A 62 6.75 10.31 -15.48
N GLU A 63 7.69 9.72 -14.77
CA GLU A 63 8.70 8.83 -15.35
C GLU A 63 8.33 7.35 -15.20
N HIS A 64 7.51 7.01 -14.21
CA HIS A 64 7.11 5.64 -13.90
C HIS A 64 5.59 5.50 -13.67
N PRO A 65 4.75 5.92 -14.63
CA PRO A 65 3.29 6.00 -14.44
C PRO A 65 2.65 4.69 -14.01
N ASN A 66 3.17 3.53 -14.44
CA ASN A 66 2.68 2.23 -13.99
C ASN A 66 2.88 2.03 -12.47
N LEU A 67 4.05 2.41 -11.94
CA LEU A 67 4.34 2.32 -10.51
C LEU A 67 3.47 3.30 -9.70
N PHE A 68 3.21 4.49 -10.24
CA PHE A 68 2.29 5.43 -9.63
C PHE A 68 0.84 4.93 -9.61
N ILE A 69 0.40 4.24 -10.67
CA ILE A 69 -0.90 3.56 -10.72
C ILE A 69 -0.95 2.45 -9.65
N ASP A 70 0.09 1.63 -9.54
CA ASP A 70 0.20 0.59 -8.51
C ASP A 70 0.11 1.17 -7.09
N TRP A 71 0.85 2.26 -6.82
CA TRP A 71 0.75 2.98 -5.56
C TRP A 71 -0.68 3.47 -5.27
N THR A 72 -1.33 4.03 -6.28
CA THR A 72 -2.70 4.54 -6.19
C THR A 72 -3.66 3.41 -5.86
N ASN A 73 -3.55 2.27 -6.56
CA ASN A 73 -4.38 1.10 -6.34
C ASN A 73 -4.23 0.56 -4.91
N ILE A 74 -3.00 0.38 -4.42
CA ILE A 74 -2.75 -0.06 -3.04
C ILE A 74 -3.35 0.94 -2.04
N SER A 75 -3.11 2.24 -2.24
CA SER A 75 -3.62 3.29 -1.37
C SER A 75 -5.15 3.30 -1.30
N THR A 76 -5.83 3.16 -2.45
CA THR A 76 -7.28 3.10 -2.53
C THR A 76 -7.84 1.85 -1.86
N CYS A 77 -7.21 0.69 -2.05
CA CYS A 77 -7.64 -0.56 -1.42
C CYS A 77 -7.56 -0.46 0.11
N ILE A 78 -6.44 0.01 0.64
CA ILE A 78 -6.24 0.17 2.09
C ILE A 78 -7.22 1.20 2.67
N ALA A 79 -7.44 2.33 2.01
CA ALA A 79 -8.43 3.32 2.46
C ALA A 79 -9.85 2.75 2.48
N SER A 80 -10.20 1.93 1.49
CA SER A 80 -11.53 1.29 1.40
C SER A 80 -11.72 0.28 2.52
N ILE A 81 -10.73 -0.59 2.76
CA ILE A 81 -10.76 -1.57 3.86
C ILE A 81 -10.83 -0.85 5.21
N GLU A 82 -10.01 0.17 5.43
CA GLU A 82 -10.04 0.98 6.65
C GLU A 82 -11.44 1.51 6.93
N ASN A 83 -12.10 2.08 5.92
CA ASN A 83 -13.44 2.63 6.06
C ASN A 83 -14.46 1.53 6.43
N CYS A 84 -14.39 0.37 5.78
CA CYS A 84 -15.23 -0.78 6.13
C CYS A 84 -15.01 -1.24 7.58
N LEU A 85 -13.75 -1.38 8.03
CA LEU A 85 -13.43 -1.80 9.39
C LEU A 85 -13.91 -0.79 10.45
N GLN A 86 -13.82 0.51 10.15
CA GLN A 86 -14.35 1.57 11.02
C GLN A 86 -15.87 1.46 11.19
N HIS A 87 -16.62 1.24 10.10
CA HIS A 87 -18.07 1.07 10.16
C HIS A 87 -18.49 -0.22 10.90
N LEU A 88 -17.67 -1.27 10.81
CA LEU A 88 -17.91 -2.53 11.53
C LEU A 88 -17.46 -2.51 13.00
N LYS A 89 -16.83 -1.42 13.46
CA LYS A 89 -16.24 -1.28 14.81
C LYS A 89 -15.23 -2.38 15.15
N LEU A 90 -14.49 -2.85 14.15
CA LEU A 90 -13.44 -3.87 14.29
C LEU A 90 -12.06 -3.25 14.53
N LYS A 91 -12.03 -2.05 15.12
CA LYS A 91 -10.85 -1.24 15.40
C LYS A 91 -10.61 -1.13 16.90
#